data_AF-A0A924TFS7-F1
#
_entry.id   AF-A0A924TFS7-F1
#
_cell.length_a   1.000
_cell.length_b   1.000
_cell.length_c   1.000
_cell.angle_alpha   90.00
_cell.angle_beta   90.00
_cell.angle_gamma   90.00
#
_symmetry.space_group_name_H-M   'P 1'
#
loop_
_entity.id
_entity.type
_entity.pdbx_description
1 polymer ?
#
loop_
_entity_poly.entity_id
_entity_poly.type
_entity_poly.pdbx_seq_one_letter_code
_entity_poly.pdbx_strand_id
1 'polypeptide(L)'
;KDLLESELFGHERGSFTGAQATRQGRFQQAEGGTLFLDEIGDMPSDLQVRLLRVLQDGEYYRVGGQAPMKSNVRIIAATHQNLDERVRQGLFREDLLHRLNVVRLRLPPLRERREDVPLLMKHFLGKSAQTLGGDMKSLTPAAMQMLQNFGFPGNVRQLENVCHWITVMAPGNTVDVADLPPEVRVSLGESQPLEAPAHIAEYAPPRPAQSYATYAPTPTPAAHAAPRHLTTDPGASASTANLSANTTASGEWQHALAASLAKAIQQGERAPGERLTREFEATLIRSALEQTKGRRIEASEWLGWGRNTLTRKIHELGMDGEV
;
A
#
# COMPACT_ATOMS: atom_id res chain seq x y z
N LYS A 1 19.82 -7.28 4.12
CA LYS A 1 20.12 -8.70 4.39
C LYS A 1 21.10 -8.82 5.55
N ASP A 2 22.30 -8.27 5.41
CA ASP A 2 23.39 -8.37 6.41
C ASP A 2 23.05 -7.70 7.75
N LEU A 3 22.19 -6.68 7.73
CA LEU A 3 21.75 -6.00 8.96
C LEU A 3 20.91 -6.93 9.86
N LEU A 4 19.94 -7.66 9.30
CA LEU A 4 19.06 -8.57 10.08
C LEU A 4 19.87 -9.74 10.65
N GLU A 5 20.81 -10.26 9.87
CA GLU A 5 21.74 -11.31 10.28
C GLU A 5 22.61 -10.88 11.46
N SER A 6 23.20 -9.69 11.33
CA SER A 6 24.02 -9.03 12.34
C SER A 6 23.23 -8.74 13.62
N GLU A 7 21.95 -8.37 13.50
CA GLU A 7 21.09 -8.16 14.67
C GLU A 7 20.77 -9.46 15.40
N LEU A 8 20.41 -10.54 14.69
CA LEU A 8 20.04 -11.81 15.31
C LEU A 8 21.24 -12.54 15.92
N PHE A 9 22.31 -12.72 15.14
CA PHE A 9 23.44 -13.58 15.52
C PHE A 9 24.66 -12.80 16.04
N GLY A 10 24.69 -11.48 15.85
CA GLY A 10 25.86 -10.67 16.17
C GLY A 10 26.93 -10.78 15.11
N HIS A 11 27.93 -9.92 15.16
CA HIS A 11 28.97 -9.87 14.15
C HIS A 11 30.34 -9.58 14.75
N GLU A 12 31.39 -10.05 14.08
CA GLU A 12 32.78 -9.71 14.39
C GLU A 12 33.22 -8.47 13.61
N ARG A 13 34.26 -7.80 14.11
CA ARG A 13 34.86 -6.64 13.46
C ARG A 13 35.30 -7.00 12.03
N GLY A 14 34.89 -6.20 11.04
CA GLY A 14 35.26 -6.41 9.63
C GLY A 14 34.43 -7.45 8.87
N SER A 15 33.34 -7.96 9.46
CA SER A 15 32.44 -8.94 8.83
C SER A 15 31.61 -8.41 7.65
N PHE A 16 31.34 -7.11 7.60
CA PHE A 16 30.70 -6.42 6.47
C PHE A 16 31.11 -4.94 6.42
N THR A 17 30.74 -4.24 5.34
CA THR A 17 31.05 -2.81 5.16
C THR A 17 30.38 -1.96 6.25
N GLY A 18 31.18 -1.39 7.16
CA GLY A 18 30.70 -0.62 8.32
C GLY A 18 30.79 -1.34 9.67
N ALA A 19 31.22 -2.60 9.71
CA ALA A 19 31.45 -3.36 10.94
C ALA A 19 32.75 -2.91 11.67
N GLN A 20 32.71 -1.73 12.29
CA GLN A 20 33.86 -1.12 12.99
C GLN A 20 34.17 -1.79 14.34
N ALA A 21 33.18 -2.44 14.96
CA ALA A 21 33.31 -3.11 16.26
C ALA A 21 32.55 -4.43 16.28
N THR A 22 32.88 -5.31 17.22
CA THR A 22 32.12 -6.55 17.47
C THR A 22 30.82 -6.20 18.19
N ARG A 23 29.69 -6.76 17.75
CA ARG A 23 28.36 -6.54 18.37
C ARG A 23 27.70 -7.87 18.74
N GLN A 24 27.10 -7.91 19.92
CA GLN A 24 26.30 -9.04 20.39
C GLN A 24 24.93 -9.07 19.71
N GLY A 25 24.52 -10.24 19.22
CA GLY A 25 23.21 -10.46 18.61
C GLY A 25 22.09 -10.69 19.62
N ARG A 26 20.86 -10.75 19.14
CA ARG A 26 19.66 -11.03 19.96
C ARG A 26 19.69 -12.40 20.62
N PHE A 27 20.24 -13.42 19.97
CA PHE A 27 20.39 -14.74 20.60
C PHE A 27 21.26 -14.68 21.86
N GLN A 28 22.37 -13.96 21.80
CA GLN A 28 23.25 -13.78 22.95
C GLN A 28 22.59 -12.96 24.06
N GLN A 29 21.81 -11.93 23.70
CA GLN A 29 21.09 -11.09 24.66
C GLN A 29 19.97 -11.84 25.37
N ALA A 30 19.36 -12.82 24.70
CA ALA A 30 18.24 -13.60 25.21
C ALA A 30 18.67 -14.90 25.91
N GLU A 31 19.98 -15.12 26.12
CA GLU A 31 20.52 -16.33 26.72
C GLU A 31 19.90 -16.61 28.11
N GLY A 32 19.40 -17.84 28.30
CA GLY A 32 18.65 -18.24 29.49
C GLY A 32 17.23 -17.68 29.57
N GLY A 33 16.76 -16.98 28.54
CA GLY A 33 15.48 -16.28 28.51
C GLY A 33 14.58 -16.70 27.35
N THR A 34 13.80 -15.74 26.83
CA THR A 34 12.88 -15.93 25.71
C THR A 34 13.19 -14.94 24.59
N LEU A 35 13.28 -15.43 23.36
CA LEU A 35 13.42 -14.62 22.15
C LEU A 35 12.10 -14.63 21.37
N PHE A 36 11.53 -13.44 21.19
CA PHE A 36 10.35 -13.24 20.36
C PHE A 36 10.77 -12.83 18.95
N LEU A 37 10.37 -13.62 17.95
CA LEU A 37 10.62 -13.39 16.54
C LEU A 37 9.29 -12.99 15.87
N ASP A 38 9.13 -11.70 15.58
CA ASP A 38 7.99 -11.23 14.80
C ASP A 38 8.25 -11.38 13.30
N GLU A 39 7.18 -11.48 12.52
CA GLU A 39 7.21 -11.56 11.05
C GLU A 39 8.16 -12.66 10.49
N ILE A 40 8.22 -13.83 11.15
CA ILE A 40 9.15 -14.91 10.77
C ILE A 40 8.99 -15.37 9.32
N GLY A 41 7.79 -15.19 8.74
CA GLY A 41 7.49 -15.51 7.35
C GLY A 41 8.36 -14.74 6.35
N ASP A 42 8.78 -13.50 6.66
CA ASP A 42 9.59 -12.64 5.78
C ASP A 42 11.10 -12.86 5.91
N MET A 43 11.50 -13.86 6.71
CA MET A 43 12.90 -14.20 6.90
C MET A 43 13.53 -14.75 5.60
N PRO A 44 14.65 -14.17 5.12
CA PRO A 44 15.40 -14.71 3.98
C PRO A 44 15.88 -16.15 4.20
N SER A 45 15.99 -16.93 3.13
CA SER A 45 16.34 -18.36 3.18
C SER A 45 17.65 -18.66 3.92
N ASP A 46 18.66 -17.80 3.80
CA ASP A 46 19.94 -17.99 4.49
C ASP A 46 19.80 -17.90 6.01
N LEU A 47 18.92 -17.03 6.50
CA LEU A 47 18.64 -16.91 7.92
C LEU A 47 17.77 -18.07 8.41
N GLN A 48 16.87 -18.58 7.58
CA GLN A 48 16.09 -19.78 7.89
C GLN A 48 17.01 -20.97 8.18
N VAL A 49 18.07 -21.17 7.39
CA VAL A 49 19.07 -22.24 7.62
C VAL A 49 19.80 -22.05 8.95
N ARG A 50 20.16 -20.82 9.31
CA ARG A 50 20.86 -20.56 10.58
C ARG A 50 19.94 -20.72 11.78
N LEU A 51 18.70 -20.24 11.68
CA LEU A 51 17.70 -20.44 12.72
C LEU A 51 17.40 -21.94 12.92
N LEU A 52 17.34 -22.71 11.83
CA LEU A 52 17.20 -24.15 11.90
C LEU A 52 18.34 -24.81 12.68
N ARG A 53 19.59 -24.41 12.44
CA ARG A 53 20.75 -24.92 13.21
C ARG A 53 20.64 -24.58 14.70
N VAL A 54 20.20 -23.38 15.04
CA VAL A 54 19.95 -23.02 16.44
C VAL A 54 18.88 -23.92 17.08
N LEU A 55 17.79 -24.16 16.36
CA LEU A 55 16.69 -24.99 16.85
C LEU A 55 17.04 -26.48 16.92
N GLN A 56 17.97 -26.96 16.10
CA GLN A 56 18.38 -28.37 16.05
C GLN A 56 19.55 -28.67 17.00
N ASP A 57 20.62 -27.88 16.90
CA ASP A 57 21.90 -28.16 17.55
C ASP A 57 22.10 -27.32 18.83
N GLY A 58 21.30 -26.25 19.01
CA GLY A 58 21.48 -25.31 20.11
C GLY A 58 22.74 -24.45 19.95
N GLU A 59 23.27 -24.33 18.74
CA GLU A 59 24.50 -23.58 18.45
C GLU A 59 24.33 -22.62 17.26
N TYR A 60 25.05 -21.50 17.29
CA TYR A 60 25.13 -20.54 16.19
C TYR A 60 26.52 -19.94 16.05
N TYR A 61 26.73 -19.25 14.93
CA TYR A 61 27.97 -18.53 14.64
C TYR A 61 27.66 -17.05 14.45
N ARG A 62 28.57 -16.19 14.91
CA ARG A 62 28.54 -14.77 14.58
C ARG A 62 28.82 -14.56 13.10
N VAL A 63 28.31 -13.47 12.54
CA VAL A 63 28.67 -13.07 11.17
C VAL A 63 30.17 -12.81 11.10
N GLY A 64 30.87 -13.57 10.25
CA GLY A 64 32.33 -13.54 10.10
C GLY A 64 33.12 -14.33 11.16
N GLY A 65 32.47 -14.84 12.19
CA GLY A 65 33.11 -15.64 13.24
C GLY A 65 33.13 -17.13 12.94
N GLN A 66 34.16 -17.83 13.38
CA GLN A 66 34.29 -19.29 13.23
C GLN A 66 34.04 -20.08 14.51
N ALA A 67 33.96 -19.41 15.66
CA ALA A 67 33.71 -20.06 16.94
C ALA A 67 32.20 -20.31 17.12
N PRO A 68 31.76 -21.57 17.38
CA PRO A 68 30.38 -21.85 17.72
C PRO A 68 30.04 -21.25 19.10
N MET A 69 28.83 -20.71 19.21
CA MET A 69 28.25 -20.20 20.45
C MET A 69 27.02 -21.03 20.80
N LYS A 70 26.93 -21.51 22.03
CA LYS A 70 25.74 -22.17 22.53
C LYS A 70 24.61 -21.18 22.74
N SER A 71 23.39 -21.61 22.48
CA SER A 71 22.17 -20.86 22.70
C SER A 71 21.21 -21.69 23.55
N ASN A 72 20.87 -21.17 24.72
CA ASN A 72 19.80 -21.70 25.56
C ASN A 72 18.67 -20.67 25.62
N VAL A 73 17.80 -20.68 24.62
CA VAL A 73 16.76 -19.66 24.46
C VAL A 73 15.43 -20.29 24.09
N ARG A 74 14.36 -19.90 24.79
CA ARG A 74 13.00 -20.24 24.39
C ARG A 74 12.58 -19.35 23.22
N ILE A 75 12.19 -19.94 22.09
CA ILE A 75 11.76 -19.18 20.92
C ILE A 75 10.22 -19.08 20.89
N ILE A 76 9.72 -17.87 20.69
CA ILE A 76 8.31 -17.60 20.36
C ILE A 76 8.31 -16.88 19.02
N ALA A 77 7.62 -17.44 18.02
CA ALA A 77 7.55 -16.83 16.70
C ALA A 77 6.12 -16.39 16.37
N ALA A 78 5.99 -15.27 15.67
CA ALA A 78 4.73 -14.76 15.15
C ALA A 78 4.87 -14.45 13.66
N THR A 79 3.76 -14.60 12.93
CA THR A 79 3.65 -14.15 11.54
C THR A 79 2.20 -13.88 11.19
N HIS A 80 1.99 -12.92 10.29
CA HIS A 80 0.69 -12.66 9.67
C HIS A 80 0.44 -13.53 8.43
N GLN A 81 1.43 -14.31 8.00
CA GLN A 81 1.42 -15.03 6.73
C GLN A 81 1.12 -16.51 6.91
N ASN A 82 0.59 -17.12 5.86
CA ASN A 82 0.36 -18.56 5.82
C ASN A 82 1.67 -19.30 5.49
N LEU A 83 2.35 -19.79 6.53
CA LEU A 83 3.62 -20.51 6.35
C LEU A 83 3.46 -21.79 5.54
N ASP A 84 2.33 -22.50 5.65
CA ASP A 84 2.06 -23.72 4.88
C ASP A 84 2.04 -23.42 3.36
N GLU A 85 1.49 -22.28 2.98
CA GLU A 85 1.50 -21.82 1.59
C GLU A 85 2.89 -21.36 1.14
N ARG A 86 3.62 -20.64 2.00
CA ARG A 86 5.01 -20.23 1.70
C ARG A 86 5.96 -21.41 1.54
N VAL A 87 5.73 -22.50 2.27
CA VAL A 87 6.46 -23.77 2.08
C VAL A 87 6.16 -24.35 0.70
N ARG A 88 4.89 -24.39 0.30
CA ARG A 88 4.48 -24.88 -1.03
C ARG A 88 5.07 -24.04 -2.18
N GLN A 89 5.25 -22.74 -1.96
CA GLN A 89 5.87 -21.81 -2.90
C GLN A 89 7.42 -21.86 -2.88
N GLY A 90 8.03 -22.63 -1.98
CA GLY A 90 9.48 -22.72 -1.83
C GLY A 90 10.14 -21.49 -1.19
N LEU A 91 9.35 -20.55 -0.65
CA LEU A 91 9.83 -19.33 0.02
C LEU A 91 10.17 -19.56 1.49
N PHE A 92 9.62 -20.62 2.08
CA PHE A 92 9.89 -21.02 3.45
C PHE A 92 10.28 -22.49 3.51
N ARG A 93 11.24 -22.85 4.35
CA ARG A 93 11.68 -24.24 4.46
C ARG A 93 10.74 -25.05 5.34
N GLU A 94 10.39 -26.23 4.84
CA GLU A 94 9.52 -27.16 5.54
C GLU A 94 10.13 -27.65 6.87
N ASP A 95 11.44 -27.94 6.88
CA ASP A 95 12.16 -28.40 8.07
C ASP A 95 12.12 -27.38 9.23
N LEU A 96 12.22 -26.09 8.92
CA LEU A 96 12.09 -25.01 9.88
C LEU A 96 10.65 -24.88 10.40
N LEU A 97 9.65 -25.02 9.53
CA LEU A 97 8.25 -24.95 9.94
C LEU A 97 7.93 -26.04 10.98
N HIS A 98 8.35 -27.28 10.74
CA HIS A 98 8.12 -28.39 11.67
C HIS A 98 8.81 -28.19 13.03
N ARG A 99 9.96 -27.51 13.08
CA ARG A 99 10.66 -27.19 14.33
C ARG A 99 10.06 -26.02 15.09
N LEU A 100 9.50 -25.03 14.39
CA LEU A 100 8.82 -23.90 15.00
C LEU A 100 7.41 -24.24 15.47
N ASN A 101 6.68 -25.05 14.69
CA ASN A 101 5.27 -25.32 14.87
C ASN A 101 5.01 -26.46 15.88
N VAL A 102 5.61 -26.37 17.06
CA VAL A 102 5.37 -27.31 18.16
C VAL A 102 4.02 -27.03 18.84
N VAL A 103 3.75 -25.75 19.11
CA VAL A 103 2.47 -25.27 19.68
C VAL A 103 2.03 -24.05 18.88
N ARG A 104 0.90 -24.18 18.15
CA ARG A 104 0.33 -23.10 17.35
C ARG A 104 -0.77 -22.37 18.11
N LEU A 105 -0.62 -21.07 18.28
CA LEU A 105 -1.67 -20.20 18.79
C LEU A 105 -2.25 -19.37 17.63
N ARG A 106 -3.54 -19.55 17.33
CA ARG A 106 -4.25 -18.70 16.37
C ARG A 106 -4.79 -17.47 17.10
N LEU A 107 -4.33 -16.29 16.72
CA LEU A 107 -4.90 -15.03 17.18
C LEU A 107 -6.14 -14.71 16.34
N PRO A 108 -7.36 -14.70 16.92
CA PRO A 108 -8.56 -14.37 16.15
C PRO A 108 -8.54 -12.87 15.79
N PRO A 109 -8.98 -12.50 14.58
CA PRO A 109 -9.19 -11.11 14.22
C PRO A 109 -10.32 -10.50 15.06
N LEU A 110 -10.33 -9.18 15.19
CA LEU A 110 -11.29 -8.44 16.02
C LEU A 110 -12.75 -8.67 15.60
N ARG A 111 -13.00 -8.88 14.30
CA ARG A 111 -14.33 -9.23 13.76
C ARG A 111 -14.92 -10.55 14.28
N GLU A 112 -14.07 -11.45 14.78
CA GLU A 112 -14.47 -12.72 15.41
C GLU A 112 -14.71 -12.57 16.92
N ARG A 113 -14.41 -11.40 17.50
CA ARG A 113 -14.56 -11.08 18.94
C ARG A 113 -15.10 -9.66 19.14
N ARG A 114 -16.26 -9.37 18.55
CA ARG A 114 -16.83 -8.01 18.51
C ARG A 114 -17.26 -7.53 19.89
N GLU A 115 -17.57 -8.45 20.79
CA GLU A 115 -17.90 -8.17 22.20
C GLU A 115 -16.77 -7.46 22.97
N ASP A 116 -15.52 -7.59 22.53
CA ASP A 116 -14.37 -6.94 23.16
C ASP A 116 -14.21 -5.47 22.72
N VAL A 117 -14.85 -5.06 21.63
CA VAL A 117 -14.71 -3.71 21.05
C VAL A 117 -15.06 -2.61 22.05
N PRO A 118 -16.18 -2.66 22.79
CA PRO A 118 -16.53 -1.59 23.74
C PRO A 118 -15.48 -1.43 24.86
N LEU A 119 -14.94 -2.54 25.37
CA LEU A 119 -13.93 -2.52 26.44
C LEU A 119 -12.62 -1.94 25.93
N LEU A 120 -12.18 -2.39 24.74
CA LEU A 120 -10.99 -1.85 24.07
C LEU A 120 -11.14 -0.36 23.75
N MET A 121 -12.33 0.09 23.34
CA MET A 121 -12.63 1.51 23.12
C MET A 121 -12.49 2.36 24.35
N LYS A 122 -13.06 1.93 25.46
CA LYS A 122 -12.90 2.63 26.72
C LYS A 122 -11.42 2.75 27.10
N HIS A 123 -10.64 1.68 26.91
CA HIS A 123 -9.21 1.69 27.19
C HIS A 123 -8.43 2.66 26.29
N PHE A 124 -8.60 2.58 24.97
CA PHE A 124 -7.84 3.41 24.02
C PHE A 124 -8.24 4.89 24.04
N LEU A 125 -9.52 5.21 24.26
CA LEU A 125 -9.96 6.59 24.48
C LEU A 125 -9.36 7.17 25.76
N GLY A 126 -9.34 6.39 26.86
CA GLY A 126 -8.70 6.81 28.10
C GLY A 126 -7.19 7.03 27.95
N LYS A 127 -6.49 6.10 27.29
CA LYS A 127 -5.06 6.21 26.99
C LYS A 127 -4.75 7.44 26.11
N SER A 128 -5.56 7.69 25.10
CA SER A 128 -5.40 8.83 24.19
C SER A 128 -5.65 10.15 24.92
N ALA A 129 -6.70 10.24 25.74
CA ALA A 129 -7.00 11.41 26.57
C ALA A 129 -5.85 11.76 27.53
N GLN A 130 -5.28 10.76 28.21
CA GLN A 130 -4.11 10.94 29.09
C GLN A 130 -2.88 11.44 28.32
N THR A 131 -2.64 10.91 27.12
CA THR A 131 -1.47 11.30 26.31
C THR A 131 -1.59 12.73 25.79
N LEU A 132 -2.81 13.18 25.45
CA LEU A 132 -3.08 14.52 24.94
C LEU A 132 -3.37 15.55 26.05
N GLY A 133 -3.45 15.13 27.31
CA GLY A 133 -3.78 16.01 28.44
C GLY A 133 -5.22 16.54 28.42
N GLY A 134 -6.15 15.77 27.88
CA GLY A 134 -7.57 16.14 27.76
C GLY A 134 -8.52 15.21 28.51
N ASP A 135 -9.81 15.53 28.48
CA ASP A 135 -10.86 14.71 29.07
C ASP A 135 -11.17 13.47 28.21
N MET A 136 -11.56 12.38 28.88
CA MET A 136 -11.97 11.15 28.20
C MET A 136 -13.31 11.36 27.49
N LYS A 137 -13.27 11.30 26.16
CA LYS A 137 -14.48 11.35 25.32
C LYS A 137 -15.33 10.09 25.52
N SER A 138 -16.65 10.28 25.52
CA SER A 138 -17.66 9.23 25.62
C SER A 138 -18.39 9.07 24.28
N LEU A 139 -18.62 7.82 23.86
CA LEU A 139 -19.34 7.50 22.63
C LEU A 139 -20.83 7.37 22.89
N THR A 140 -21.67 7.85 21.97
CA THR A 140 -23.12 7.56 22.02
C THR A 140 -23.38 6.06 21.80
N PRO A 141 -24.49 5.50 22.31
CA PRO A 141 -24.84 4.10 22.06
C PRO A 141 -24.93 3.77 20.56
N ALA A 142 -25.41 4.71 19.73
CA ALA A 142 -25.48 4.55 18.29
C ALA A 142 -24.09 4.48 17.63
N ALA A 143 -23.16 5.38 18.01
CA ALA A 143 -21.78 5.34 17.54
C ALA A 143 -21.06 4.04 17.96
N MET A 144 -21.30 3.58 19.20
CA MET A 144 -20.74 2.33 19.72
C MET A 144 -21.28 1.10 18.99
N GLN A 145 -22.57 1.07 18.62
CA GLN A 145 -23.13 -0.02 17.81
C GLN A 145 -22.54 -0.05 16.40
N MET A 146 -22.35 1.13 15.77
CA MET A 146 -21.71 1.21 14.45
C MET A 146 -20.28 0.67 14.49
N LEU A 147 -19.50 1.07 15.51
CA LEU A 147 -18.14 0.60 15.71
C LEU A 147 -18.10 -0.92 15.97
N GLN A 148 -18.99 -1.47 16.79
CA GLN A 148 -19.06 -2.92 17.02
C GLN A 148 -19.38 -3.73 15.75
N ASN A 149 -20.18 -3.16 14.86
CA ASN A 149 -20.53 -3.81 13.59
C ASN A 149 -19.49 -3.62 12.49
N PHE A 150 -18.55 -2.68 12.68
CA PHE A 150 -17.46 -2.45 11.74
C PHE A 150 -16.46 -3.62 11.78
N GLY A 151 -16.03 -4.07 10.59
CA GLY A 151 -15.20 -5.27 10.45
C GLY A 151 -13.74 -5.13 10.90
N PHE A 152 -13.25 -3.91 11.13
CA PHE A 152 -11.86 -3.59 11.47
C PHE A 152 -10.82 -4.42 10.70
N PRO A 153 -10.63 -4.21 9.38
CA PRO A 153 -9.59 -4.91 8.62
C PRO A 153 -8.19 -4.78 9.24
N GLY A 154 -7.86 -3.63 9.85
CA GLY A 154 -6.61 -3.40 10.57
C GLY A 154 -6.63 -3.84 12.05
N ASN A 155 -7.68 -4.56 12.49
CA ASN A 155 -7.86 -5.09 13.84
C ASN A 155 -7.65 -4.02 14.93
N VAL A 156 -6.97 -4.39 16.02
CA VAL A 156 -6.74 -3.56 17.20
C VAL A 156 -5.95 -2.28 16.86
N ARG A 157 -5.05 -2.32 15.86
CA ARG A 157 -4.31 -1.12 15.43
C ARG A 157 -5.21 -0.08 14.80
N GLN A 158 -6.11 -0.49 13.91
CA GLN A 158 -7.09 0.42 13.31
C GLN A 158 -8.05 0.96 14.37
N LEU A 159 -8.48 0.09 15.28
CA LEU A 159 -9.31 0.45 16.41
C LEU A 159 -8.65 1.53 17.30
N GLU A 160 -7.36 1.38 17.63
CA GLU A 160 -6.57 2.40 18.36
C GLU A 160 -6.46 3.71 17.58
N ASN A 161 -6.21 3.65 16.27
CA ASN A 161 -6.14 4.84 15.41
C ASN A 161 -7.47 5.60 15.36
N VAL A 162 -8.60 4.88 15.28
CA VAL A 162 -9.94 5.48 15.32
C VAL A 162 -10.14 6.24 16.65
N CYS A 163 -9.74 5.65 17.78
CA CYS A 163 -9.79 6.34 19.08
C CYS A 163 -8.95 7.60 19.10
N HIS A 164 -7.70 7.50 18.65
CA HIS A 164 -6.80 8.63 18.62
C HIS A 164 -7.36 9.77 17.75
N TRP A 165 -7.89 9.43 16.57
CA TRP A 165 -8.55 10.38 15.68
C TRP A 165 -9.75 11.04 16.35
N ILE A 166 -10.62 10.27 17.02
CA ILE A 166 -11.79 10.78 17.75
C ILE A 166 -11.35 11.75 18.85
N THR A 167 -10.29 11.43 19.59
CA THR A 167 -9.75 12.31 20.63
C THR A 167 -9.29 13.66 20.08
N VAL A 168 -8.67 13.68 18.88
CA VAL A 168 -8.15 14.89 18.26
C VAL A 168 -9.23 15.71 17.55
N MET A 169 -10.11 15.05 16.80
CA MET A 169 -10.98 15.70 15.82
C MET A 169 -12.38 16.01 16.35
N ALA A 170 -12.89 15.24 17.32
CA ALA A 170 -14.25 15.46 17.81
C ALA A 170 -14.31 16.75 18.67
N PRO A 171 -15.19 17.71 18.32
CA PRO A 171 -15.27 18.98 19.04
C PRO A 171 -15.88 18.82 20.45
N GLY A 172 -16.71 17.80 20.65
CA GLY A 172 -17.42 17.54 21.91
C GLY A 172 -16.79 16.44 22.79
N ASN A 173 -17.23 16.38 24.04
CA ASN A 173 -16.91 15.26 24.94
C ASN A 173 -17.81 14.04 24.69
N THR A 174 -18.97 14.24 24.06
CA THR A 174 -19.84 13.17 23.55
C THR A 174 -19.65 13.07 22.05
N VAL A 175 -19.32 11.88 21.55
CA VAL A 175 -18.99 11.60 20.16
C VAL A 175 -20.16 10.84 19.56
N ASP A 176 -20.80 11.42 18.55
CA ASP A 176 -21.91 10.79 17.84
C ASP A 176 -21.46 10.17 16.50
N VAL A 177 -22.38 9.52 15.79
CA VAL A 177 -22.13 8.85 14.51
C VAL A 177 -21.52 9.79 13.46
N ALA A 178 -21.94 11.06 13.44
CA ALA A 178 -21.42 12.06 12.50
C ALA A 178 -19.94 12.40 12.73
N ASP A 179 -19.48 12.26 13.98
CA ASP A 179 -18.12 12.54 14.42
C ASP A 179 -17.20 11.32 14.30
N LEU A 180 -17.65 10.20 13.73
CA LEU A 180 -16.78 9.05 13.48
C LEU A 180 -15.92 9.28 12.23
N PRO A 181 -14.74 8.63 12.13
CA PRO A 181 -13.95 8.64 10.89
C PRO A 181 -14.79 8.21 9.67
N PRO A 182 -14.57 8.81 8.50
CA PRO A 182 -15.35 8.50 7.29
C PRO A 182 -15.28 7.02 6.91
N GLU A 183 -14.15 6.35 7.16
CA GLU A 183 -13.96 4.91 6.91
C GLU A 183 -15.00 4.03 7.61
N VAL A 184 -15.36 4.38 8.86
CA VAL A 184 -16.34 3.65 9.66
C VAL A 184 -17.76 3.96 9.19
N ARG A 185 -18.01 5.21 8.77
CA ARG A 185 -19.32 5.68 8.28
C ARG A 185 -19.73 5.05 6.95
N VAL A 186 -18.77 4.79 6.04
CA VAL A 186 -19.03 4.26 4.69
C VAL A 186 -19.42 2.77 4.71
N SER A 187 -19.04 2.01 5.74
CA SER A 187 -19.17 0.54 5.76
C SER A 187 -20.59 -0.03 5.91
N LEU A 188 -21.62 0.81 6.11
CA LEU A 188 -23.03 0.39 6.10
C LEU A 188 -23.71 0.60 4.73
N GLY A 189 -23.00 1.20 3.76
CA GLY A 189 -23.54 1.55 2.44
C GLY A 189 -23.11 0.63 1.29
N GLU A 190 -21.99 -0.09 1.40
CA GLU A 190 -21.42 -0.82 0.26
C GLU A 190 -20.81 -2.17 0.68
N SER A 191 -21.48 -3.26 0.31
CA SER A 191 -20.76 -4.50 -0.07
C SER A 191 -20.19 -4.30 -1.47
N GLN A 192 -19.17 -3.43 -1.59
CA GLN A 192 -18.25 -3.45 -2.72
C GLN A 192 -16.91 -3.98 -2.21
N PRO A 193 -16.22 -4.84 -2.99
CA PRO A 193 -14.80 -5.07 -2.78
C PRO A 193 -14.11 -3.69 -2.76
N LEU A 194 -13.13 -3.50 -1.88
CA LEU A 194 -12.25 -2.33 -1.87
C LEU A 194 -11.55 -2.18 -3.25
N GLU A 195 -12.20 -1.50 -4.19
CA GLU A 195 -11.53 -0.57 -5.09
C GLU A 195 -11.65 0.82 -4.46
N ALA A 196 -10.55 1.58 -4.49
CA ALA A 196 -10.49 2.97 -4.05
C ALA A 196 -11.45 3.85 -4.90
N PRO A 197 -11.83 5.05 -4.41
CA PRO A 197 -13.20 5.59 -4.52
C PRO A 197 -13.66 5.91 -5.95
N ALA A 198 -14.90 5.53 -6.27
CA ALA A 198 -15.66 6.06 -7.40
C ALA A 198 -17.16 6.19 -7.09
N HIS A 199 -17.60 7.44 -6.94
CA HIS A 199 -18.91 8.01 -7.29
C HIS A 199 -20.21 7.56 -6.59
N ILE A 200 -20.82 8.53 -5.91
CA ILE A 200 -22.15 8.46 -5.30
C ILE A 200 -23.23 9.01 -6.26
N ALA A 201 -24.32 8.23 -6.34
CA ALA A 201 -25.72 8.57 -6.56
C ALA A 201 -26.28 8.76 -7.97
N GLU A 202 -27.16 7.81 -8.32
CA GLU A 202 -28.32 8.04 -9.19
C GLU A 202 -29.59 7.56 -8.45
N TYR A 203 -30.57 8.46 -8.24
CA TYR A 203 -31.97 8.10 -8.44
C TYR A 203 -32.83 9.31 -8.88
N ALA A 204 -33.46 9.07 -10.03
CA ALA A 204 -34.48 9.73 -10.85
C ALA A 204 -35.41 10.84 -10.30
N PRO A 205 -35.89 11.69 -11.23
CA PRO A 205 -37.27 12.20 -11.26
C PRO A 205 -38.04 11.81 -12.57
N PRO A 206 -39.36 12.07 -12.66
CA PRO A 206 -40.31 11.35 -13.52
C PRO A 206 -40.50 11.95 -14.92
N ARG A 207 -41.10 11.14 -15.82
CA ARG A 207 -41.52 11.51 -17.19
C ARG A 207 -42.44 12.74 -17.21
N PRO A 208 -42.35 13.54 -18.28
CA PRO A 208 -43.57 13.90 -19.00
C PRO A 208 -43.49 13.79 -20.55
N ALA A 209 -44.65 13.43 -21.09
CA ALA A 209 -45.25 13.59 -22.42
C ALA A 209 -44.38 13.96 -23.65
N GLN A 210 -44.44 13.10 -24.68
CA GLN A 210 -44.27 13.51 -26.08
C GLN A 210 -45.63 13.81 -26.70
N SER A 211 -45.74 14.97 -27.35
CA SER A 211 -46.77 15.30 -28.33
C SER A 211 -46.21 15.18 -29.74
N TYR A 212 -47.00 14.50 -30.55
CA TYR A 212 -46.94 14.10 -31.96
C TYR A 212 -46.56 15.19 -32.97
N ALA A 213 -45.85 14.81 -34.05
CA ALA A 213 -46.37 14.77 -35.44
C ALA A 213 -45.19 14.68 -36.44
N THR A 214 -45.03 13.58 -37.17
CA THR A 214 -45.56 13.29 -38.54
C THR A 214 -44.89 14.11 -39.64
N TYR A 215 -44.07 13.47 -40.49
CA TYR A 215 -44.40 13.11 -41.87
C TYR A 215 -43.17 12.49 -42.57
N ALA A 216 -43.35 11.27 -43.08
CA ALA A 216 -42.54 10.69 -44.16
C ALA A 216 -42.93 11.35 -45.49
N PRO A 217 -42.20 11.23 -46.61
CA PRO A 217 -42.20 9.94 -47.31
C PRO A 217 -40.90 9.57 -48.04
N THR A 218 -40.77 8.26 -48.23
CA THR A 218 -39.98 7.53 -49.24
C THR A 218 -40.42 7.93 -50.66
N PRO A 219 -39.60 7.70 -51.72
CA PRO A 219 -39.47 6.35 -52.27
C PRO A 219 -38.06 5.96 -52.79
N THR A 220 -37.85 4.64 -52.81
CA THR A 220 -36.80 3.87 -53.52
C THR A 220 -37.26 3.59 -54.98
N PRO A 221 -36.59 2.76 -55.80
CA PRO A 221 -35.16 2.62 -56.18
C PRO A 221 -34.95 2.61 -57.72
N ALA A 222 -33.70 2.71 -58.17
CA ALA A 222 -33.09 2.10 -59.39
C ALA A 222 -31.95 3.02 -59.86
N ALA A 223 -30.86 2.64 -60.53
CA ALA A 223 -30.13 1.41 -60.82
C ALA A 223 -28.86 1.89 -61.58
N HIS A 224 -27.83 1.04 -61.63
CA HIS A 224 -26.73 1.04 -62.62
C HIS A 224 -25.49 1.95 -62.47
N ALA A 225 -24.34 1.25 -62.51
CA ALA A 225 -23.08 1.55 -63.20
C ALA A 225 -22.08 2.58 -62.61
N ALA A 226 -20.93 2.03 -62.21
CA ALA A 226 -19.62 2.73 -62.11
C ALA A 226 -18.99 2.87 -63.53
N PRO A 227 -17.78 3.46 -63.73
CA PRO A 227 -16.87 4.15 -62.80
C PRO A 227 -16.25 5.48 -63.37
N ARG A 228 -15.41 6.14 -62.55
CA ARG A 228 -14.13 6.83 -62.88
C ARG A 228 -13.97 8.35 -62.61
N HIS A 229 -12.90 8.60 -61.84
CA HIS A 229 -11.87 9.65 -61.90
C HIS A 229 -12.11 11.07 -61.34
N LEU A 230 -11.42 11.28 -60.21
CA LEU A 230 -10.46 12.34 -59.88
C LEU A 230 -10.89 13.83 -59.75
N THR A 231 -10.35 14.38 -58.65
CA THR A 231 -9.87 15.75 -58.38
C THR A 231 -10.79 16.80 -57.75
N THR A 232 -10.18 17.42 -56.72
CA THR A 232 -10.35 18.76 -56.12
C THR A 232 -11.48 19.01 -55.11
N ASP A 233 -11.09 19.00 -53.83
CA ASP A 233 -11.54 19.90 -52.74
C ASP A 233 -11.42 21.39 -53.17
N PRO A 234 -12.11 22.38 -52.55
CA PRO A 234 -12.37 22.49 -51.10
C PRO A 234 -13.72 23.15 -50.67
N GLY A 235 -14.15 22.99 -49.41
CA GLY A 235 -15.25 23.81 -48.87
C GLY A 235 -15.94 23.31 -47.60
N ALA A 236 -15.30 23.52 -46.46
CA ALA A 236 -15.82 23.77 -45.11
C ALA A 236 -17.27 23.37 -44.69
N SER A 237 -17.28 22.65 -43.55
CA SER A 237 -18.23 22.74 -42.42
C SER A 237 -19.60 22.05 -42.57
N ALA A 238 -20.17 21.39 -41.57
CA ALA A 238 -19.78 20.91 -40.24
C ALA A 238 -21.02 20.16 -39.73
N SER A 239 -20.86 18.99 -39.09
CA SER A 239 -21.69 18.45 -37.99
C SER A 239 -21.61 16.93 -37.92
N THR A 240 -20.49 16.41 -37.45
CA THR A 240 -20.46 15.12 -36.75
C THR A 240 -19.36 15.18 -35.70
N ALA A 241 -19.59 15.97 -34.66
CA ALA A 241 -18.75 15.98 -33.48
C ALA A 241 -19.63 16.38 -32.32
N ASN A 242 -20.00 15.40 -31.50
CA ASN A 242 -20.11 15.56 -30.05
C ASN A 242 -20.49 14.21 -29.43
N LEU A 243 -19.52 13.30 -29.36
CA LEU A 243 -19.51 12.23 -28.35
C LEU A 243 -18.11 11.60 -28.10
N SER A 244 -17.00 12.34 -28.24
CA SER A 244 -15.66 11.75 -28.01
C SER A 244 -14.59 12.69 -27.42
N ALA A 245 -14.95 13.82 -26.81
CA ALA A 245 -13.93 14.80 -26.36
C ALA A 245 -13.52 14.71 -24.87
N ASN A 246 -14.19 13.93 -24.03
CA ASN A 246 -13.87 13.87 -22.59
C ASN A 246 -13.19 12.57 -22.12
N THR A 247 -12.86 11.65 -23.03
CA THR A 247 -12.12 10.41 -22.71
C THR A 247 -10.68 10.43 -23.23
N THR A 248 -10.30 11.43 -24.04
CA THR A 248 -9.00 11.47 -24.73
C THR A 248 -7.88 11.94 -23.81
N ALA A 249 -8.10 12.99 -23.00
CA ALA A 249 -7.06 13.58 -22.15
C ALA A 249 -6.57 12.62 -21.03
N SER A 250 -7.45 11.75 -20.51
CA SER A 250 -7.10 10.83 -19.42
C SER A 250 -6.22 9.66 -19.87
N GLY A 251 -6.12 9.40 -21.17
CA GLY A 251 -5.32 8.31 -21.75
C GLY A 251 -4.14 8.77 -22.62
N GLU A 252 -4.02 10.06 -22.94
CA GLU A 252 -3.07 10.59 -23.92
C GLU A 252 -1.60 10.31 -23.56
N TRP A 253 -1.20 10.51 -22.30
CA TRP A 253 0.18 10.27 -21.89
C TRP A 253 0.45 8.78 -21.65
N GLN A 254 -0.55 8.01 -21.20
CA GLN A 254 -0.43 6.55 -21.05
C GLN A 254 -0.25 5.88 -22.41
N HIS A 255 -0.95 6.36 -23.44
CA HIS A 255 -0.74 5.93 -24.82
C HIS A 255 0.66 6.29 -25.34
N ALA A 256 1.18 7.48 -25.03
CA ALA A 256 2.54 7.88 -25.39
C ALA A 256 3.62 7.03 -24.69
N LEU A 257 3.42 6.69 -23.41
CA LEU A 257 4.31 5.81 -22.66
C LEU A 257 4.26 4.38 -23.23
N ALA A 258 3.07 3.87 -23.53
CA ALA A 258 2.89 2.54 -24.14
C ALA A 258 3.57 2.46 -25.52
N ALA A 259 3.44 3.49 -26.35
CA ALA A 259 4.13 3.58 -27.64
C ALA A 259 5.66 3.62 -27.48
N SER A 260 6.16 4.35 -26.47
CA SER A 260 7.60 4.45 -26.18
C SER A 260 8.19 3.12 -25.70
N LEU A 261 7.46 2.39 -24.86
CA LEU A 261 7.84 1.04 -24.42
C LEU A 261 7.83 0.05 -25.59
N ALA A 262 6.79 0.10 -26.43
CA ALA A 262 6.69 -0.77 -27.61
C ALA A 262 7.87 -0.55 -28.57
N LYS A 263 8.26 0.71 -28.80
CA LYS A 263 9.42 1.07 -29.62
C LYS A 263 10.74 0.55 -29.02
N ALA A 264 10.94 0.71 -27.71
CA ALA A 264 12.14 0.22 -27.02
C ALA A 264 12.29 -1.31 -27.13
N ILE A 265 11.19 -2.04 -26.97
CA ILE A 265 11.17 -3.50 -27.12
C ILE A 265 11.47 -3.90 -28.57
N GLN A 266 10.90 -3.23 -29.55
CA GLN A 266 11.18 -3.48 -30.98
C GLN A 266 12.65 -3.24 -31.35
N GLN A 267 13.32 -2.33 -30.66
CA GLN A 267 14.74 -2.03 -30.84
C GLN A 267 15.68 -3.01 -30.12
N GLY A 268 15.14 -4.01 -29.41
CA GLY A 268 15.93 -5.01 -28.69
C GLY A 268 16.57 -4.49 -27.40
N GLU A 269 16.07 -3.38 -26.85
CA GLU A 269 16.55 -2.83 -25.58
C GLU A 269 16.27 -3.82 -24.44
N ARG A 270 17.28 -4.07 -23.60
CA ARG A 270 17.16 -4.90 -22.39
C ARG A 270 16.72 -4.01 -21.23
N ALA A 271 15.68 -4.42 -20.51
CA ALA A 271 15.14 -3.73 -19.34
C ALA A 271 14.75 -2.24 -19.56
N PRO A 272 13.98 -1.89 -20.62
CA PRO A 272 13.62 -0.49 -20.91
C PRO A 272 12.81 0.19 -19.80
N GLY A 273 12.21 -0.58 -18.88
CA GLY A 273 11.46 -0.07 -17.74
C GLY A 273 12.30 0.77 -16.77
N GLU A 274 13.58 0.43 -16.54
CA GLU A 274 14.44 1.20 -15.63
C GLU A 274 14.76 2.58 -16.19
N ARG A 275 15.09 2.65 -17.49
CA ARG A 275 15.32 3.91 -18.21
C ARG A 275 14.06 4.77 -18.23
N LEU A 276 12.91 4.20 -18.61
CA LEU A 276 11.64 4.93 -18.67
C LEU A 276 11.19 5.42 -17.29
N THR A 277 11.40 4.63 -16.24
CA THR A 277 11.10 5.06 -14.86
C THR A 277 11.98 6.23 -14.45
N ARG A 278 13.29 6.19 -14.76
CA ARG A 278 14.21 7.30 -14.48
C ARG A 278 13.83 8.57 -15.25
N GLU A 279 13.50 8.47 -16.54
CA GLU A 279 13.07 9.60 -17.37
C GLU A 279 11.75 10.21 -16.88
N PHE A 280 10.81 9.37 -16.47
CA PHE A 280 9.53 9.79 -15.91
C PHE A 280 9.72 10.52 -14.57
N GLU A 281 10.45 9.91 -13.63
CA GLU A 281 10.74 10.52 -12.33
C GLU A 281 11.50 11.86 -12.48
N ALA A 282 12.48 11.93 -13.38
CA ALA A 282 13.21 13.17 -13.66
C ALA A 282 12.29 14.27 -14.21
N THR A 283 11.36 13.91 -15.09
CA THR A 283 10.39 14.85 -15.68
C THR A 283 9.44 15.39 -14.60
N LEU A 284 8.91 14.52 -13.74
CA LEU A 284 8.04 14.91 -12.62
C LEU A 284 8.73 15.90 -11.68
N ILE A 285 9.97 15.58 -11.30
CA ILE A 285 10.76 16.41 -10.38
C ILE A 285 11.07 17.76 -11.01
N ARG A 286 11.49 17.79 -12.28
CA ARG A 286 11.79 19.03 -12.99
C ARG A 286 10.57 19.94 -13.08
N SER A 287 9.42 19.41 -13.52
CA SER A 287 8.19 20.18 -13.64
C SER A 287 7.69 20.71 -12.28
N ALA A 288 7.79 19.90 -11.23
CA ALA A 288 7.41 20.35 -9.88
C ALA A 288 8.32 21.48 -9.36
N LEU A 289 9.63 21.38 -9.61
CA LEU A 289 10.59 22.41 -9.19
C LEU A 289 10.49 23.70 -10.00
N GLU A 290 10.20 23.61 -11.30
CA GLU A 290 9.89 24.78 -12.13
C GLU A 290 8.67 25.53 -11.60
N GLN A 291 7.59 24.80 -11.28
CA GLN A 291 6.34 25.39 -10.79
C GLN A 291 6.50 26.04 -9.40
N THR A 292 7.37 25.50 -8.55
CA THR A 292 7.64 26.03 -7.20
C THR A 292 8.88 26.94 -7.14
N LYS A 293 9.47 27.31 -8.29
CA LYS A 293 10.66 28.16 -8.40
C LYS A 293 11.84 27.65 -7.56
N GLY A 294 12.11 26.35 -7.62
CA GLY A 294 13.21 25.69 -6.93
C GLY A 294 12.95 25.37 -5.44
N ARG A 295 11.74 25.64 -4.91
CA ARG A 295 11.39 25.35 -3.52
C ARG A 295 11.11 23.85 -3.34
N ARG A 296 12.12 23.13 -2.86
CA ARG A 296 12.09 21.67 -2.69
C ARG A 296 11.00 21.16 -1.73
N ILE A 297 10.65 21.94 -0.70
CA ILE A 297 9.60 21.54 0.26
C ILE A 297 8.23 21.58 -0.42
N GLU A 298 7.88 22.70 -1.06
CA GLU A 298 6.63 22.84 -1.80
C GLU A 298 6.55 21.84 -2.97
N ALA A 299 7.66 21.60 -3.69
CA ALA A 299 7.70 20.60 -4.75
C ALA A 299 7.42 19.17 -4.23
N SER A 300 7.91 18.85 -3.03
CA SER A 300 7.65 17.55 -2.41
C SER A 300 6.19 17.36 -2.02
N GLU A 301 5.52 18.43 -1.55
CA GLU A 301 4.09 18.42 -1.23
C GLU A 301 3.22 18.26 -2.49
N TRP A 302 3.57 18.95 -3.58
CA TRP A 302 2.86 18.85 -4.86
C TRP A 302 2.94 17.46 -5.49
N LEU A 303 4.09 16.79 -5.35
CA LEU A 303 4.30 15.42 -5.81
C LEU A 303 3.76 14.36 -4.84
N GLY A 304 3.31 14.74 -3.64
CA GLY A 304 2.90 13.82 -2.59
C GLY A 304 4.05 12.96 -2.05
N TRP A 305 5.30 13.42 -2.20
CA TRP A 305 6.49 12.73 -1.73
C TRP A 305 7.00 13.36 -0.45
N GLY A 306 7.54 12.55 0.47
CA GLY A 306 8.25 13.09 1.63
C GLY A 306 9.49 13.89 1.21
N ARG A 307 9.83 14.97 1.93
CA ARG A 307 10.99 15.83 1.65
C ARG A 307 12.29 15.05 1.42
N ASN A 308 12.58 14.07 2.28
CA ASN A 308 13.79 13.26 2.18
C ASN A 308 13.78 12.32 0.97
N THR A 309 12.60 11.91 0.52
CA THR A 309 12.42 11.12 -0.71
C THR A 309 12.74 11.94 -1.93
N LEU A 310 12.26 13.19 -2.00
CA LEU A 310 12.58 14.11 -3.11
C LEU A 310 14.08 14.39 -3.18
N THR A 311 14.73 14.70 -2.05
CA THR A 311 16.18 14.95 -2.00
C THR A 311 16.98 13.73 -2.47
N ARG A 312 16.59 12.53 -2.02
CA ARG A 312 17.24 11.28 -2.46
C ARG A 312 17.06 11.06 -3.96
N LYS A 313 15.85 11.28 -4.49
CA LYS A 313 15.55 11.10 -5.91
C LYS A 313 16.30 12.08 -6.81
N ILE A 314 16.45 13.34 -6.39
CA ILE A 314 17.27 14.34 -7.10
C ILE A 314 18.72 13.86 -7.23
N HIS A 315 19.30 13.35 -6.14
CA HIS A 315 20.68 12.83 -6.14
C HIS A 315 20.82 11.52 -6.95
N GLU A 316 19.87 10.60 -6.83
CA GLU A 316 19.86 9.34 -7.62
C GLU A 316 19.78 9.61 -9.12
N LEU A 317 19.05 10.64 -9.53
CA LEU A 317 18.88 11.04 -10.93
C LEU A 317 19.98 12.00 -11.44
N GLY A 318 20.91 12.42 -10.56
CA GLY A 318 22.02 13.31 -10.92
C GLY A 318 21.58 14.75 -11.24
N MET A 319 20.46 15.20 -10.68
CA MET A 319 19.85 16.50 -10.97
C MET A 319 20.32 17.62 -10.02
N ASP A 320 21.39 17.40 -9.24
CA ASP A 320 21.86 18.32 -8.19
C ASP A 320 22.36 19.69 -8.71
N GLY A 321 22.58 19.84 -10.02
CA GLY A 321 23.07 21.07 -10.66
C GLY A 321 22.11 21.75 -11.66
N GLU A 322 20.92 21.19 -11.91
CA GLU A 322 19.92 21.74 -12.86
C GLU A 322 18.76 22.48 -12.15
N VAL A 323 18.79 22.60 -10.82
CA VAL A 323 17.71 23.13 -9.97
C VAL A 323 18.17 24.31 -9.14
#